data_AF-A0A933HQG6-F1
#
_entry.id   AF-A0A933HQG6-F1
#
_cell.length_a   1.000
_cell.length_b   1.000
_cell.length_c   1.000
_cell.angle_alpha   90.00
_cell.angle_beta   90.00
_cell.angle_gamma   90.00
#
_symmetry.space_group_name_H-M   'P 1'
#
loop_
_entity.id
_entity.type
_entity.pdbx_description
1 polymer ?
#
loop_
_entity_poly.entity_id
_entity_poly.type
_entity_poly.pdbx_seq_one_letter_code
_entity_poly.pdbx_strand_id
1 'polypeptide(L)'
;MPETTVHRDENQNIVATTINTYTNANELENWTTTDPVYNLTVANDRAYNGNGYVGQANASYTRDTYAGAVTSSLGYKDNNLLGALTQQGQNDNHYLYDAAGRLVCSEWGGTALEYLVYQGNQRQTRYRNPGATCETLGTDPEAVLINAWGYRKTLVSTLASFELSGQASQLDKSGSSKYKGW
;
A
#
# COMPACT_ATOMS: atom_id res chain seq x y z
N MET A 1 -9.44 -23.70 24.42
CA MET A 1 -9.56 -25.13 24.02
C MET A 1 -9.50 -25.18 22.51
N PRO A 2 -8.94 -26.24 21.90
CA PRO A 2 -8.96 -26.38 20.45
C PRO A 2 -10.40 -26.53 19.94
N GLU A 3 -10.72 -25.86 18.84
CA GLU A 3 -12.00 -25.96 18.14
C GLU A 3 -11.81 -26.72 16.83
N THR A 4 -12.76 -27.60 16.49
CA THR A 4 -12.67 -28.44 15.30
C THR A 4 -13.76 -28.06 14.28
N THR A 5 -13.33 -27.73 13.07
CA THR A 5 -14.19 -27.50 11.91
C THR A 5 -14.08 -28.69 10.96
N VAL A 6 -15.20 -29.28 10.58
CA VAL A 6 -15.26 -30.40 9.63
C VAL A 6 -15.69 -29.88 8.27
N HIS A 7 -14.91 -30.15 7.24
CA HIS A 7 -15.20 -29.78 5.86
C HIS A 7 -15.83 -30.98 5.14
N ARG A 8 -16.92 -30.74 4.44
CA ARG A 8 -17.67 -31.77 3.73
C ARG A 8 -17.83 -31.44 2.25
N ASP A 9 -17.83 -32.46 1.40
CA ASP A 9 -18.19 -32.33 -0.01
C ASP A 9 -19.71 -32.19 -0.21
N GLU A 10 -20.13 -32.07 -1.47
CA GLU A 10 -21.54 -32.02 -1.88
C GLU A 10 -22.36 -33.26 -1.46
N ASN A 11 -21.69 -34.40 -1.25
CA ASN A 11 -22.27 -35.67 -0.81
C ASN A 11 -22.22 -35.86 0.72
N GLN A 12 -21.83 -34.82 1.48
CA GLN A 12 -21.67 -34.83 2.93
C GLN A 12 -20.52 -35.72 3.46
N ASN A 13 -19.63 -36.21 2.59
CA ASN A 13 -18.43 -36.92 3.02
C ASN A 13 -17.44 -35.95 3.65
N ILE A 14 -16.77 -36.36 4.72
CA ILE A 14 -15.70 -35.56 5.33
C ILE A 14 -14.49 -35.58 4.39
N VAL A 15 -14.09 -34.42 3.92
CA VAL A 15 -12.92 -34.26 3.03
C VAL A 15 -11.72 -33.67 3.76
N ALA A 16 -11.95 -32.89 4.81
CA ALA A 16 -10.88 -32.35 5.64
C ALA A 16 -11.37 -32.00 7.05
N THR A 17 -10.45 -31.86 7.98
CA THR A 17 -10.72 -31.36 9.33
C THR A 17 -9.71 -30.28 9.68
N THR A 18 -10.18 -29.14 10.17
CA THR A 18 -9.34 -28.06 10.71
C THR A 18 -9.44 -28.04 12.23
N ILE A 19 -8.30 -28.04 12.90
CA ILE A 19 -8.19 -27.79 14.34
C ILE A 19 -7.64 -26.38 14.52
N ASN A 20 -8.40 -25.52 15.19
CA ASN A 20 -8.00 -24.15 15.53
C ASN A 20 -7.66 -24.07 17.01
N THR A 21 -6.58 -23.39 17.36
CA THR A 21 -6.23 -23.03 18.73
C THR A 21 -6.24 -21.52 18.84
N TYR A 22 -6.84 -21.03 19.93
CA TYR A 22 -6.97 -19.61 20.20
C TYR A 22 -6.23 -19.23 21.47
N THR A 23 -5.72 -18.01 21.51
CA THR A 23 -5.18 -17.39 22.73
C THR A 23 -6.29 -17.17 23.76
N ASN A 24 -5.93 -16.80 24.99
CA ASN A 24 -6.90 -16.43 26.03
C ASN A 24 -7.74 -15.19 25.65
N ALA A 25 -7.26 -14.38 24.71
CA ALA A 25 -7.99 -13.23 24.14
C ALA A 25 -8.92 -13.61 22.98
N ASN A 26 -9.06 -14.91 22.69
CA ASN A 26 -9.83 -15.46 21.57
C ASN A 26 -9.28 -15.06 20.18
N GLU A 27 -7.97 -14.86 20.07
CA GLU A 27 -7.28 -14.63 18.80
C GLU A 27 -6.72 -15.95 18.26
N LEU A 28 -6.78 -16.16 16.94
CA LEU A 28 -6.33 -17.41 16.32
C LEU A 28 -4.80 -17.57 16.40
N GLU A 29 -4.32 -18.47 17.25
CA GLU A 29 -2.90 -18.74 17.47
C GLU A 29 -2.36 -19.75 16.46
N ASN A 30 -3.09 -20.85 16.25
CA ASN A 30 -2.67 -21.90 15.33
C ASN A 30 -3.89 -22.49 14.63
N TRP A 31 -3.71 -22.95 13.39
CA TRP A 31 -4.64 -23.88 12.78
C TRP A 31 -3.92 -24.95 12.00
N THR A 32 -4.47 -26.16 12.01
CA THR A 32 -4.02 -27.29 11.19
C THR A 32 -5.20 -27.88 10.47
N THR A 33 -5.15 -27.90 9.13
CA THR A 33 -6.12 -28.59 8.28
C THR A 33 -5.51 -29.87 7.73
N THR A 34 -6.15 -30.99 7.97
CA THR A 34 -5.78 -32.30 7.40
C THR A 34 -6.86 -32.78 6.46
N ASP A 35 -6.47 -33.02 5.22
CA ASP A 35 -7.26 -33.64 4.16
C ASP A 35 -6.67 -35.03 3.87
N PRO A 36 -7.31 -36.11 4.35
CA PRO A 36 -6.80 -37.47 4.14
C PRO A 36 -7.01 -37.97 2.70
N VAL A 37 -7.91 -37.36 1.91
CA VAL A 37 -8.17 -37.76 0.53
C VAL A 37 -6.98 -37.40 -0.35
N TYR A 38 -6.40 -36.22 -0.12
CA TYR A 38 -5.22 -35.74 -0.84
C TYR A 38 -3.91 -35.89 -0.05
N ASN A 39 -3.94 -36.57 1.10
CA ASN A 39 -2.80 -36.70 2.02
C ASN A 39 -2.11 -35.35 2.27
N LEU A 40 -2.94 -34.31 2.43
CA LEU A 40 -2.53 -32.92 2.56
C LEU A 40 -2.70 -32.50 4.02
N THR A 41 -1.65 -31.97 4.62
CA THR A 41 -1.73 -31.22 5.87
C THR A 41 -1.24 -29.82 5.61
N VAL A 42 -2.00 -28.81 6.04
CA VAL A 42 -1.60 -27.41 6.00
C VAL A 42 -1.70 -26.88 7.42
N ALA A 43 -0.66 -26.22 7.90
CA ALA A 43 -0.63 -25.61 9.22
C ALA A 43 -0.23 -24.14 9.14
N ASN A 44 -0.71 -23.35 10.09
CA ASN A 44 -0.28 -21.98 10.28
C ASN A 44 -0.19 -21.64 11.76
N ASP A 45 1.02 -21.29 12.20
CA ASP A 45 1.30 -20.86 13.55
C ASP A 45 1.55 -19.36 13.59
N ARG A 46 1.03 -18.67 14.59
CA ARG A 46 1.07 -17.21 14.72
C ARG A 46 1.55 -16.81 16.10
N ALA A 47 2.59 -15.98 16.12
CA ALA A 47 3.05 -15.32 17.34
C ALA A 47 2.55 -13.88 17.37
N TYR A 48 1.93 -13.49 18.48
CA TYR A 48 1.41 -12.15 18.72
C TYR A 48 2.40 -11.33 19.54
N ASN A 49 2.50 -10.03 19.24
CA ASN A 49 3.31 -9.09 20.01
C ASN A 49 2.56 -8.64 21.30
N GLY A 50 3.22 -7.86 22.14
CA GLY A 50 2.64 -7.36 23.40
C GLY A 50 1.38 -6.50 23.25
N ASN A 51 1.08 -6.04 22.03
CA ASN A 51 -0.12 -5.25 21.70
C ASN A 51 -1.24 -6.10 21.05
N GLY A 52 -1.07 -7.42 20.94
CA GLY A 52 -2.08 -8.31 20.33
C GLY A 52 -2.09 -8.31 18.80
N TYR A 53 -1.02 -7.83 18.14
CA TYR A 53 -0.88 -7.95 16.69
C TYR A 53 0.02 -9.12 16.32
N VAL A 54 -0.29 -9.82 15.23
CA VAL A 54 0.51 -10.94 14.72
C VAL A 54 1.89 -10.42 14.29
N GLY A 55 2.95 -10.72 15.05
CA GLY A 55 4.33 -10.36 14.71
C GLY A 55 5.03 -11.39 13.84
N GLN A 56 4.60 -12.65 13.88
CA GLN A 56 5.13 -13.72 13.04
C GLN A 56 4.00 -14.65 12.61
N ALA A 57 4.05 -15.12 11.37
CA ALA A 57 3.18 -16.16 10.85
C ALA A 57 4.01 -17.22 10.09
N ASN A 58 3.94 -18.47 10.54
CA ASN A 58 4.64 -19.59 9.94
C ASN A 58 3.61 -20.48 9.24
N ALA A 59 3.59 -20.52 7.92
CA ALA A 59 2.73 -21.41 7.17
C ALA A 59 3.54 -22.61 6.67
N SER A 60 2.98 -23.80 6.79
CA SER A 60 3.59 -25.02 6.25
C SER A 60 2.55 -25.90 5.60
N TYR A 61 3.01 -26.73 4.66
CA TYR A 61 2.21 -27.77 4.08
C TYR A 61 3.03 -29.03 3.86
N THR A 62 2.37 -30.17 3.91
CA THR A 62 2.88 -31.47 3.47
C THR A 62 1.82 -32.12 2.60
N ARG A 63 2.20 -32.56 1.40
CA ARG A 63 1.35 -33.35 0.51
C ARG A 63 2.18 -34.50 -0.05
N ASP A 64 1.82 -35.73 0.32
CA ASP A 64 2.59 -36.91 -0.07
C ASP A 64 4.08 -36.77 0.29
N THR A 65 4.97 -36.72 -0.71
CA THR A 65 6.41 -36.54 -0.55
C THR A 65 6.86 -35.08 -0.61
N TYR A 66 5.95 -34.14 -0.91
CA TYR A 66 6.26 -32.72 -1.02
C TYR A 66 5.98 -32.01 0.30
N ALA A 67 6.92 -31.20 0.76
CA ALA A 67 6.75 -30.35 1.92
C ALA A 67 7.29 -28.95 1.63
N GLY A 68 6.64 -27.95 2.20
CA GLY A 68 7.09 -26.57 2.13
C GLY A 68 6.74 -25.82 3.40
N ALA A 69 7.55 -24.85 3.75
CA ALA A 69 7.28 -23.94 4.85
C ALA A 69 7.74 -22.54 4.47
N VAL A 70 7.00 -21.55 4.93
CA VAL A 70 7.30 -20.14 4.76
C VAL A 70 7.05 -19.41 6.07
N THR A 71 8.04 -18.64 6.49
CA THR A 71 7.95 -17.75 7.65
C THR A 71 7.73 -16.34 7.19
N SER A 72 6.79 -15.64 7.80
CA SER A 72 6.54 -14.21 7.61
C SER A 72 6.72 -13.47 8.94
N SER A 73 7.41 -12.34 8.90
CA SER A 73 7.54 -11.39 10.01
C SER A 73 6.80 -10.10 9.67
N LEU A 74 6.04 -9.58 10.62
CA LEU A 74 5.21 -8.39 10.47
C LEU A 74 5.68 -7.33 11.48
N GLY A 75 6.23 -6.23 10.97
CA GLY A 75 6.66 -5.09 11.76
C GLY A 75 5.59 -4.01 11.77
N TYR A 76 5.12 -3.61 12.94
CA TYR A 76 4.15 -2.53 13.10
C TYR A 76 4.83 -1.24 13.55
N LYS A 77 4.25 -0.10 13.16
CA LYS A 77 4.60 1.24 13.65
C LYS A 77 3.92 1.50 14.99
N ASP A 78 4.33 2.57 15.69
CA ASP A 78 3.78 2.97 17.00
C ASP A 78 2.27 3.24 16.98
N ASN A 79 1.70 3.56 15.81
CA ASN A 79 0.27 3.74 15.62
C ASN A 79 -0.46 2.44 15.18
N ASN A 80 0.17 1.29 15.36
CA ASN A 80 -0.33 -0.05 15.03
C ASN A 80 -0.61 -0.31 13.54
N LEU A 81 -0.13 0.56 12.65
CA LEU A 81 -0.16 0.30 11.20
C LEU A 81 1.01 -0.60 10.81
N LEU A 82 0.77 -1.54 9.89
CA LEU A 82 1.81 -2.43 9.38
C LEU A 82 2.89 -1.61 8.65
N GLY A 83 4.10 -1.55 9.20
CA GLY A 83 5.22 -0.83 8.59
C GLY A 83 6.03 -1.68 7.61
N ALA A 84 6.18 -2.98 7.91
CA ALA A 84 6.96 -3.91 7.09
C ALA A 84 6.39 -5.33 7.12
N LEU A 85 6.53 -6.04 6.00
CA LEU A 85 6.26 -7.47 5.88
C LEU A 85 7.46 -8.14 5.20
N THR A 86 8.15 -8.99 5.96
CA THR A 86 9.26 -9.81 5.49
C THR A 86 8.76 -11.24 5.32
N GLN A 87 8.93 -11.82 4.14
CA GLN A 87 8.65 -13.24 3.91
C GLN A 87 9.95 -13.96 3.58
N GLN A 88 10.16 -15.13 4.19
CA GLN A 88 11.36 -15.93 4.00
C GLN A 88 11.62 -16.18 2.51
N GLY A 89 12.82 -15.80 2.05
CA GLY A 89 13.23 -15.97 0.65
C GLY A 89 12.59 -14.99 -0.33
N GLN A 90 11.89 -13.97 0.14
CA GLN A 90 11.32 -12.89 -0.66
C GLN A 90 11.89 -11.54 -0.23
N ASN A 91 11.77 -10.55 -1.12
CA ASN A 91 12.08 -9.17 -0.76
C ASN A 91 11.04 -8.63 0.24
N ASP A 92 11.50 -7.71 1.09
CA ASP A 92 10.65 -7.03 2.07
C ASP A 92 9.63 -6.12 1.40
N ASN A 93 8.45 -6.04 2.01
CA ASN A 93 7.47 -5.03 1.70
C ASN A 93 7.51 -3.94 2.77
N HIS A 94 7.45 -2.67 2.34
CA HIS A 94 7.37 -1.52 3.24
C HIS A 94 6.15 -0.67 2.93
N TYR A 95 5.56 -0.09 3.98
CA TYR A 95 4.36 0.73 3.86
C TYR A 95 4.53 2.09 4.53
N LEU A 96 4.20 3.15 3.79
CA LEU A 96 4.16 4.52 4.28
C LEU A 96 2.71 4.98 4.41
N TYR A 97 2.43 5.72 5.48
CA TYR A 97 1.11 6.27 5.76
C TYR A 97 1.21 7.78 5.98
N ASP A 98 0.14 8.50 5.70
CA ASP A 98 0.03 9.90 6.10
C ASP A 98 -0.39 10.06 7.56
N ALA A 99 -0.48 11.31 8.02
CA ALA A 99 -0.90 11.65 9.38
C ALA A 99 -2.34 11.21 9.72
N ALA A 100 -3.18 10.94 8.72
CA ALA A 100 -4.53 10.40 8.93
C ALA A 100 -4.54 8.85 8.94
N GLY A 101 -3.36 8.21 8.86
CA GLY A 101 -3.22 6.75 8.90
C GLY A 101 -3.59 6.06 7.58
N ARG A 102 -3.63 6.79 6.47
CA ARG A 102 -3.97 6.22 5.16
C ARG A 102 -2.71 5.82 4.42
N LEU A 103 -2.75 4.69 3.72
CA LEU A 103 -1.61 4.22 2.92
C LEU A 103 -1.28 5.26 1.84
N VAL A 104 -0.05 5.74 1.84
CA VAL A 104 0.47 6.68 0.84
C VAL A 104 1.44 5.98 -0.10
N CYS A 105 2.17 4.98 0.37
CA CYS A 105 3.10 4.25 -0.50
C CYS A 105 3.25 2.80 -0.05
N SER A 106 3.36 1.89 -1.03
CA SER A 106 3.81 0.52 -0.79
C SER A 106 5.03 0.22 -1.64
N GLU A 107 6.00 -0.45 -1.07
CA GLU A 107 7.29 -0.77 -1.66
C GLU A 107 7.59 -2.26 -1.56
N TRP A 108 8.30 -2.80 -2.54
CA TRP A 108 8.82 -4.15 -2.56
C TRP A 108 10.29 -4.13 -2.96
N GLY A 109 11.16 -4.64 -2.10
CA GLY A 109 12.60 -4.76 -2.37
C GLY A 109 13.29 -3.45 -2.73
N GLY A 110 12.99 -2.36 -2.03
CA GLY A 110 13.60 -1.05 -2.30
C GLY A 110 12.97 -0.27 -3.46
N THR A 111 11.90 -0.80 -4.08
CA THR A 111 11.20 -0.11 -5.18
C THR A 111 9.75 0.17 -4.78
N ALA A 112 9.33 1.43 -4.76
CA ALA A 112 7.92 1.74 -4.58
C ALA A 112 7.10 1.18 -5.75
N LEU A 113 6.11 0.37 -5.41
CA LEU A 113 5.14 -0.20 -6.33
C LEU A 113 4.02 0.79 -6.63
N GLU A 114 3.66 1.60 -5.64
CA GLU A 114 2.66 2.65 -5.80
C GLU A 114 2.85 3.80 -4.82
N TYR A 115 2.38 4.97 -5.27
CA TYR A 115 2.22 6.17 -4.45
C TYR A 115 0.83 6.77 -4.63
N LEU A 116 0.15 7.09 -3.53
CA LEU A 116 -1.24 7.49 -3.47
C LEU A 116 -1.35 8.93 -2.94
N VAL A 117 -2.07 9.79 -3.67
CA VAL A 117 -2.33 11.17 -3.27
C VAL A 117 -3.80 11.32 -2.92
N TYR A 118 -4.07 12.01 -1.81
CA TYR A 118 -5.41 12.22 -1.28
C TYR A 118 -5.74 13.71 -1.20
N GLN A 119 -7.03 14.03 -1.36
CA GLN A 119 -7.62 15.33 -1.03
C GLN A 119 -8.79 15.09 -0.07
N GLY A 120 -8.76 15.71 1.11
CA GLY A 120 -9.67 15.31 2.19
C GLY A 120 -9.49 13.80 2.44
N ASN A 121 -10.58 13.04 2.56
CA ASN A 121 -10.55 11.57 2.71
C ASN A 121 -10.55 10.77 1.39
N GLN A 122 -10.53 11.45 0.24
CA GLN A 122 -10.68 10.81 -1.05
C GLN A 122 -9.33 10.62 -1.73
N ARG A 123 -9.06 9.40 -2.22
CA ARG A 123 -7.91 9.13 -3.09
C ARG A 123 -8.14 9.81 -4.44
N GLN A 124 -7.25 10.74 -4.80
CA GLN A 124 -7.30 11.47 -6.07
C GLN A 124 -6.45 10.79 -7.13
N THR A 125 -5.21 10.46 -6.77
CA THR A 125 -4.21 9.99 -7.73
C THR A 125 -3.53 8.72 -7.23
N ARG A 126 -3.15 7.86 -8.18
CA ARG A 126 -2.30 6.70 -7.96
C ARG A 126 -1.20 6.69 -9.01
N TYR A 127 0.04 6.79 -8.56
CA TYR A 127 1.22 6.55 -9.38
C TYR A 127 1.62 5.09 -9.22
N ARG A 128 1.86 4.39 -10.33
CA ARG A 128 2.35 3.00 -10.31
C ARG A 128 3.82 2.98 -10.68
N ASN A 129 4.60 2.16 -9.98
CA ASN A 129 6.04 2.00 -10.16
C ASN A 129 6.77 3.35 -10.27
N PRO A 130 6.62 4.28 -9.31
CA PRO A 130 7.28 5.59 -9.35
C PRO A 130 8.81 5.52 -9.26
N GLY A 131 9.40 4.33 -9.05
CA GLY A 131 10.83 4.06 -9.17
C GLY A 131 11.60 4.26 -7.86
N ALA A 132 11.42 5.41 -7.19
CA ALA A 132 12.07 5.67 -5.91
C ALA A 132 11.50 4.82 -4.75
N THR A 133 12.20 4.75 -3.61
CA THR A 133 11.67 4.13 -2.38
C THR A 133 10.50 4.92 -1.81
N CYS A 134 9.67 4.28 -0.99
CA CYS A 134 8.62 4.97 -0.23
C CYS A 134 9.20 6.01 0.72
N GLU A 135 10.38 5.77 1.30
CA GLU A 135 11.07 6.77 2.13
C GLU A 135 11.41 8.03 1.33
N THR A 136 11.94 7.87 0.12
CA THR A 136 12.27 8.99 -0.78
C THR A 136 11.01 9.74 -1.21
N LEU A 137 9.91 9.03 -1.51
CA LEU A 137 8.64 9.66 -1.85
C LEU A 137 7.93 10.29 -0.64
N GLY A 138 8.28 9.88 0.58
CA GLY A 138 7.74 10.45 1.81
C GLY A 138 8.29 11.83 2.14
N THR A 139 9.49 12.17 1.66
CA THR A 139 10.16 13.44 1.94
C THR A 139 9.84 14.52 0.91
N ASP A 140 9.91 14.21 -0.38
CA ASP A 140 9.57 15.15 -1.46
C ASP A 140 8.95 14.42 -2.67
N PRO A 141 7.66 14.03 -2.56
CA PRO A 141 6.98 13.27 -3.61
C PRO A 141 6.85 14.07 -4.90
N GLU A 142 6.65 15.39 -4.81
CA GLU A 142 6.49 16.23 -6.00
C GLU A 142 7.80 16.34 -6.78
N ALA A 143 8.94 16.61 -6.14
CA ALA A 143 10.21 16.70 -6.86
C ALA A 143 10.58 15.38 -7.58
N VAL A 144 10.26 14.25 -6.96
CA VAL A 144 10.58 12.92 -7.51
C VAL A 144 9.64 12.57 -8.66
N LEU A 145 8.33 12.76 -8.50
CA LEU A 145 7.33 12.41 -9.53
C LEU A 145 7.40 13.35 -10.74
N ILE A 146 7.72 14.63 -10.53
CA ILE A 146 7.95 15.61 -11.60
C ILE A 146 9.14 15.19 -12.48
N ASN A 147 10.23 14.73 -11.87
CA ASN A 147 11.43 14.30 -12.59
C ASN A 147 11.27 12.93 -13.27
N ALA A 148 10.51 12.01 -12.68
CA ALA A 148 10.30 10.68 -13.24
C ALA A 148 9.24 10.62 -14.36
N TRP A 149 8.25 11.52 -14.35
CA TRP A 149 7.09 11.48 -15.28
C TRP A 149 6.90 12.76 -16.10
N GLY A 150 7.80 13.74 -16.00
CA GLY A 150 7.81 14.94 -16.84
C GLY A 150 6.71 15.97 -16.56
N TYR A 151 6.01 15.88 -15.43
CA TYR A 151 5.01 16.87 -15.04
C TYR A 151 5.68 18.18 -14.61
N ARG A 152 5.91 19.12 -15.53
CA ARG A 152 6.24 20.49 -15.11
C ARG A 152 5.06 21.08 -14.34
N LYS A 153 5.21 21.26 -13.03
CA LYS A 153 4.34 22.13 -12.23
C LYS A 153 4.40 23.52 -12.85
N THR A 154 3.33 23.96 -13.51
CA THR A 154 3.21 25.37 -13.87
C THR A 154 3.02 26.12 -12.57
N LEU A 155 4.11 26.67 -12.02
CA LEU A 155 4.03 27.67 -10.97
C LEU A 155 3.25 28.84 -11.56
N VAL A 156 1.98 28.97 -11.20
CA VAL A 156 1.33 30.27 -11.29
C VAL A 156 2.03 31.11 -10.23
N SER A 157 3.04 31.86 -10.64
CA SER A 157 3.60 32.90 -9.82
C SER A 157 2.45 33.81 -9.41
N THR A 158 2.20 33.90 -8.12
CA THR A 158 1.42 34.97 -7.52
C THR A 158 1.93 36.28 -8.10
N LEU A 159 1.09 36.93 -8.90
CA LEU A 159 1.30 38.28 -9.38
C LEU A 159 1.69 39.16 -8.20
N ALA A 160 2.93 39.64 -8.24
CA ALA A 160 3.37 40.72 -7.40
C ALA A 160 2.41 41.90 -7.61
N SER A 161 1.91 42.43 -6.49
CA SER A 161 1.24 43.70 -6.40
C SER A 161 2.07 44.77 -7.12
N PHE A 162 1.53 45.34 -8.19
CA PHE A 162 1.91 46.67 -8.65
C PHE A 162 0.65 47.52 -8.69
N GLU A 163 0.57 48.41 -7.70
CA GLU A 163 -0.33 49.56 -7.72
C GLU A 163 -0.12 50.32 -9.04
N LEU A 164 -1.18 50.47 -9.81
CA LEU A 164 -1.30 51.53 -10.81
C LEU A 164 -2.44 52.45 -10.37
N SER A 165 -2.16 53.23 -9.31
CA SER A 165 -2.80 54.52 -9.14
C SER A 165 -2.18 55.48 -10.15
N GLY A 166 -2.97 55.94 -11.13
CA GLY A 166 -2.64 57.15 -11.88
C GLY A 166 -2.76 57.04 -13.39
N GLN A 167 -3.62 57.92 -13.93
CA GLN A 167 -3.70 58.36 -15.33
C GLN A 167 -4.43 57.44 -16.31
N ALA A 168 -5.76 57.41 -16.16
CA ALA A 168 -6.63 57.47 -17.32
C ALA A 168 -6.50 58.85 -17.98
N SER A 169 -5.88 58.93 -19.16
CA SER A 169 -6.17 59.99 -20.14
C SER A 169 -5.62 59.65 -21.53
N GLN A 170 -6.51 59.76 -22.52
CA GLN A 170 -6.28 59.91 -23.96
C GLN A 170 -6.02 58.64 -24.80
N LEU A 171 -7.12 57.96 -25.14
CA LEU A 171 -7.28 57.40 -26.48
C LEU A 171 -8.01 58.45 -27.31
N ASP A 172 -7.23 59.25 -28.04
CA ASP A 172 -7.75 60.16 -29.05
C ASP A 172 -8.11 59.38 -30.31
N LYS A 173 -9.24 59.76 -30.90
CA LYS A 173 -9.77 59.19 -32.14
C LYS A 173 -8.96 59.72 -33.32
N SER A 174 -8.75 58.88 -34.33
CA SER A 174 -8.81 59.17 -35.79
C SER A 174 -7.57 58.76 -36.61
N GLY A 175 -7.84 58.27 -37.83
CA GLY A 175 -6.91 58.27 -38.96
C GLY A 175 -6.22 56.93 -39.25
N SER A 176 -6.85 55.98 -39.94
CA SER A 176 -6.70 55.75 -41.38
C SER A 176 -5.25 55.60 -41.90
N SER A 177 -4.88 54.44 -42.46
CA SER A 177 -4.27 54.32 -43.81
C SER A 177 -3.60 52.96 -44.08
N LYS A 178 -4.22 52.24 -45.03
CA LYS A 178 -3.63 51.48 -46.18
C LYS A 178 -2.86 50.17 -45.92
N TYR A 179 -3.56 49.09 -46.29
CA TYR A 179 -3.00 47.92 -46.97
C TYR A 179 -2.65 48.25 -48.44
N LYS A 180 -1.46 47.82 -48.89
CA LYS A 180 -1.07 47.44 -50.27
C LYS A 180 0.01 46.36 -50.14
N GLY A 181 -0.21 45.14 -50.62
CA GLY A 181 0.45 44.57 -51.81
C GLY A 181 1.90 44.17 -51.48
N TRP A 182 2.31 42.90 -51.51
CA TRP A 182 2.34 41.93 -52.61
C TRP A 182 2.09 40.50 -52.10
#